data_AF-A0A8J4M600-F1
#
_entry.id   AF-A0A8J4M600-F1
#
_cell.length_a   1.000
_cell.length_b   1.000
_cell.length_c   1.000
_cell.angle_alpha   90.00
_cell.angle_beta   90.00
_cell.angle_gamma   90.00
#
_symmetry.space_group_name_H-M   'P 1'
#
loop_
_entity.id
_entity.type
_entity.pdbx_description
1 polymer ?
#
loop_
_entity_poly.entity_id
_entity_poly.type
_entity_poly.pdbx_seq_one_letter_code
_entity_poly.pdbx_strand_id
1 'polypeptide(L)'
;MTSPYRLGQAARQRARKLSREDMYRIIRNPVVTEKVTALGERHQMAFRVALEASKPEIKAAIEGLFGVKVTAVNTLVAKGKTKRFRGRPGRRSDVKKAYVTLAEGQTIDLTTGLA
;
A
#
# COMPACT_ATOMS: atom_id res chain seq x y z
N MET A 1 -25.01 3.84 41.24
CA MET A 1 -24.87 4.84 40.16
C MET A 1 -23.59 5.60 40.46
N THR A 2 -22.48 5.57 39.72
CA THR A 2 -22.07 5.12 38.39
C THR A 2 -20.57 4.94 38.52
N SER A 3 -20.00 3.75 38.28
CA SER A 3 -18.54 3.58 38.27
C SER A 3 -17.97 4.35 37.05
N PRO A 4 -17.15 5.40 37.25
CA PRO A 4 -16.62 6.20 36.14
C PRO A 4 -15.39 5.56 35.47
N TYR A 5 -14.97 4.36 35.87
CA TYR A 5 -13.75 3.70 35.39
C TYR A 5 -14.02 2.46 34.53
N ARG A 6 -14.80 2.64 33.46
CA ARG A 6 -14.71 1.75 32.28
C ARG A 6 -13.96 2.41 31.11
N LEU A 7 -13.27 3.52 31.38
CA LEU A 7 -12.51 4.32 30.42
C LEU A 7 -11.14 3.73 30.04
N GLY A 8 -10.85 2.48 30.42
CA GLY A 8 -9.53 1.86 30.17
C GLY A 8 -9.58 0.47 29.54
N GLN A 9 -10.77 -0.03 29.17
CA GLN A 9 -10.94 -1.41 28.69
C GLN A 9 -11.41 -1.52 27.22
N ALA A 10 -11.47 -0.43 26.48
CA ALA A 10 -11.54 -0.47 25.01
C ALA A 10 -10.13 -0.65 24.41
N ALA A 11 -9.56 -1.82 24.68
CA ALA A 11 -8.62 -2.56 23.84
C ALA A 11 -7.49 -1.75 23.16
N ARG A 12 -6.25 -1.74 23.66
CA ARG A 12 -5.48 -2.95 23.97
C ARG A 12 -5.67 -4.09 22.95
N GLN A 13 -6.01 -3.80 21.69
CA GLN A 13 -5.56 -4.68 20.61
C GLN A 13 -4.07 -4.42 20.45
N ARG A 14 -3.29 -5.15 21.24
CA ARG A 14 -1.84 -5.35 21.10
C ARG A 14 -1.51 -5.36 19.61
N ALA A 15 -0.46 -4.63 19.22
CA ALA A 15 0.11 -4.62 17.87
C ALA A 15 0.01 -6.02 17.23
N ARG A 16 -1.05 -6.25 16.47
CA ARG A 16 -1.22 -7.51 15.73
C ARG A 16 -0.07 -7.49 14.73
N LYS A 17 0.88 -8.41 14.89
CA LYS A 17 1.92 -8.59 13.88
C LYS A 17 1.22 -8.83 12.55
N LEU A 18 1.64 -8.12 11.52
CA LEU A 18 1.03 -8.20 10.19
C LEU A 18 1.14 -9.65 9.70
N SER A 19 0.01 -10.31 9.48
CA SER A 19 0.00 -11.68 8.95
C SER A 19 0.39 -11.66 7.47
N ARG A 20 0.87 -12.79 6.95
CA ARG A 20 1.26 -12.87 5.53
C ARG A 20 0.06 -12.65 4.62
N GLU A 21 -1.12 -13.11 5.03
CA GLU A 21 -2.40 -12.88 4.36
C GLU A 21 -2.75 -11.37 4.30
N ASP A 22 -2.54 -10.65 5.41
CA ASP A 22 -2.76 -9.20 5.44
C ASP A 22 -1.81 -8.46 4.49
N MET A 23 -0.55 -8.91 4.38
CA MET A 23 0.44 -8.32 3.46
C MET A 23 0.00 -8.45 1.99
N TYR A 24 -0.46 -9.63 1.58
CA TYR A 24 -0.99 -9.86 0.23
C TYR A 24 -2.28 -9.06 -0.03
N ARG A 25 -3.08 -8.79 1.00
CA ARG A 25 -4.27 -7.93 0.87
C ARG A 25 -3.90 -6.46 0.69
N ILE A 26 -2.81 -6.01 1.31
CA ILE A 26 -2.34 -4.62 1.28
C ILE A 26 -1.70 -4.30 -0.08
N ILE A 27 -0.75 -5.11 -0.55
CA ILE A 27 -0.03 -4.89 -1.81
C ILE A 27 -0.78 -5.58 -2.94
N ARG A 28 -1.36 -4.81 -3.87
CA ARG A 28 -2.20 -5.39 -4.94
C ARG A 28 -1.44 -5.66 -6.23
N ASN A 29 -0.79 -4.63 -6.78
CA ASN A 29 -0.01 -4.76 -8.01
C ASN A 29 0.97 -3.58 -8.18
N PRO A 30 2.06 -3.77 -8.96
CA PRO A 30 2.93 -2.67 -9.34
C PRO A 30 2.24 -1.72 -10.32
N VAL A 31 2.63 -0.45 -10.29
CA VAL A 31 2.15 0.58 -11.22
C VAL A 31 3.20 0.79 -12.30
N VAL A 32 2.90 0.31 -13.51
CA VAL A 32 3.75 0.52 -14.69
C VAL A 32 3.28 1.75 -15.44
N THR A 33 4.12 2.79 -15.45
CA THR A 33 3.94 4.04 -16.22
C THR A 33 5.33 4.63 -16.46
N GLU A 34 5.49 5.46 -17.48
CA GLU A 34 6.75 6.12 -17.86
C GLU A 34 7.35 6.88 -16.67
N LYS A 35 6.52 7.58 -15.89
CA LYS A 35 6.94 8.27 -14.67
C LYS A 35 7.53 7.32 -13.63
N VAL A 36 6.94 6.14 -13.46
CA VAL A 36 7.43 5.17 -12.46
C VAL A 36 8.73 4.53 -12.93
N THR A 37 8.87 4.27 -14.23
CA THR A 37 10.13 3.82 -14.82
C THR A 37 11.25 4.83 -14.57
N ALA A 38 11.00 6.13 -14.80
CA ALA A 38 11.96 7.19 -14.52
C ALA A 38 12.30 7.33 -13.02
N LEU A 39 11.34 7.04 -12.13
CA LEU A 39 11.60 7.01 -10.68
C LEU A 39 12.40 5.77 -10.25
N GLY A 40 12.36 4.69 -11.04
CA GLY A 40 13.14 3.49 -10.81
C GLY A 40 14.66 3.74 -10.80
N GLU A 41 15.13 4.68 -11.63
CA GLU A 41 16.53 5.15 -11.63
C GLU A 41 16.97 5.75 -10.27
N ARG A 42 16.00 6.20 -9.46
CA ARG A 42 16.20 6.77 -8.12
C ARG A 42 15.84 5.80 -7.00
N HIS A 43 15.83 4.49 -7.28
CA HIS A 43 15.43 3.43 -6.34
C HIS A 43 14.01 3.62 -5.77
N GLN A 44 13.12 4.23 -6.56
CA GLN A 44 11.72 4.44 -6.17
C GLN A 44 10.79 3.60 -7.04
N MET A 45 9.87 2.91 -6.39
CA MET A 45 8.85 2.11 -7.07
C MET A 45 7.45 2.50 -6.62
N ALA A 46 6.45 2.23 -7.47
CA ALA A 46 5.06 2.54 -7.17
C ALA A 46 4.20 1.28 -7.18
N PHE A 47 3.37 1.13 -6.14
CA PHE A 47 2.41 0.04 -5.99
C PHE A 47 1.00 0.58 -5.84
N ARG A 48 0.00 -0.14 -6.34
CA ARG A 48 -1.38 0.06 -5.89
C ARG A 48 -1.57 -0.73 -4.60
N VAL A 49 -2.13 -0.05 -3.62
CA VAL A 49 -2.34 -0.60 -2.29
C VAL A 49 -3.80 -0.49 -1.88
N ALA A 50 -4.19 -1.22 -0.84
CA ALA A 50 -5.52 -1.09 -0.25
C ALA A 50 -5.79 0.35 0.23
N LEU A 51 -7.03 0.82 0.07
CA LEU A 51 -7.44 2.18 0.45
C LEU A 51 -7.33 2.44 1.97
N GLU A 52 -7.44 1.40 2.78
CA GLU A 52 -7.34 1.50 4.24
C GLU A 52 -5.91 1.37 4.77
N ALA A 53 -4.95 0.95 3.93
CA ALA A 53 -3.59 0.67 4.38
C ALA A 53 -2.85 1.94 4.80
N SER A 54 -2.19 1.89 5.97
CA SER A 54 -1.34 2.93 6.52
C SER A 54 0.12 2.80 6.04
N LYS A 55 0.90 3.87 6.14
CA LYS A 55 2.32 3.87 5.71
C LYS A 55 3.17 2.82 6.43
N PRO A 56 3.07 2.63 7.76
CA PRO A 56 3.85 1.61 8.47
C PRO A 56 3.50 0.19 8.00
N GLU A 57 2.22 -0.09 7.74
CA GLU A 57 1.78 -1.40 7.24
C GLU A 57 2.28 -1.67 5.82
N ILE A 58 2.25 -0.67 4.93
CA ILE A 58 2.79 -0.78 3.57
C ILE A 58 4.29 -1.06 3.62
N LYS A 59 5.02 -0.37 4.50
CA LYS A 59 6.45 -0.62 4.73
C LYS A 59 6.69 -2.07 5.13
N ALA A 60 6.05 -2.52 6.21
CA ALA A 60 6.20 -3.88 6.72
C ALA A 60 5.80 -4.95 5.69
N ALA A 61 4.76 -4.70 4.88
CA ALA A 61 4.34 -5.62 3.83
C ALA A 61 5.37 -5.74 2.70
N ILE A 62 5.98 -4.63 2.26
CA ILE A 62 6.99 -4.67 1.19
C ILE A 62 8.27 -5.32 1.68
N GLU A 63 8.73 -4.98 2.89
CA GLU A 63 9.90 -5.61 3.49
C GLU A 63 9.66 -7.11 3.70
N GLY A 64 8.47 -7.50 4.14
CA GLY A 64 8.11 -8.90 4.38
C GLY A 64 7.90 -9.74 3.11
N LEU A 65 7.33 -9.18 2.04
CA LEU A 65 7.04 -9.91 0.81
C LEU A 65 8.23 -9.98 -0.15
N PHE A 66 9.01 -8.91 -0.24
CA PHE A 66 10.10 -8.80 -1.21
C PHE A 66 11.50 -8.95 -0.58
N GLY A 67 11.60 -9.03 0.76
CA GLY A 67 12.88 -9.17 1.45
C GLY A 67 13.81 -7.96 1.31
N VAL A 68 13.26 -6.81 0.96
CA VAL A 68 13.99 -5.54 0.80
C VAL A 68 13.86 -4.67 2.05
N LYS A 69 14.63 -3.59 2.11
CA LYS A 69 14.63 -2.57 3.14
C LYS A 69 14.10 -1.27 2.55
N VAL A 70 13.12 -0.69 3.23
CA VAL A 70 12.42 0.50 2.75
C VAL A 70 12.84 1.72 3.57
N THR A 71 13.32 2.74 2.88
CA THR A 71 13.74 4.02 3.47
C THR A 71 12.54 4.92 3.74
N ALA A 72 11.66 5.10 2.75
CA ALA A 72 10.54 6.02 2.82
C ALA A 72 9.30 5.52 2.07
N VAL A 73 8.11 5.93 2.53
CA VAL A 73 6.83 5.60 1.89
C VAL A 73 5.97 6.86 1.75
N ASN A 74 5.57 7.15 0.52
CA ASN A 74 4.70 8.27 0.16
C ASN A 74 3.43 7.73 -0.49
N THR A 75 2.27 8.08 0.06
CA THR A 75 0.98 7.57 -0.43
C THR A 75 0.13 8.69 -1.00
N LEU A 76 -0.59 8.42 -2.08
CA LEU A 76 -1.62 9.31 -2.61
C LEU A 76 -2.87 8.51 -2.99
N VAL A 77 -4.04 9.12 -2.86
CA VAL A 77 -5.32 8.52 -3.29
C VAL A 77 -5.75 9.20 -4.58
N ALA A 78 -5.75 8.44 -5.68
CA ALA A 78 -6.26 8.89 -6.96
C ALA A 78 -7.77 8.58 -7.03
N LYS A 79 -8.58 9.63 -7.16
CA LYS A 79 -10.02 9.50 -7.32
C LYS A 79 -10.36 8.88 -8.68
N GLY A 80 -11.27 7.92 -8.65
CA GLY A 80 -11.72 7.25 -9.86
C GLY A 80 -12.48 8.21 -10.77
N LYS A 81 -12.17 8.17 -12.07
CA LYS A 81 -12.79 9.03 -13.07
C LYS A 81 -14.27 8.67 -13.27
N THR A 82 -15.13 9.69 -13.31
CA THR A 82 -16.50 9.54 -13.80
C THR A 82 -16.45 9.19 -15.28
N LYS A 83 -17.19 8.15 -15.66
CA LYS A 83 -17.26 7.62 -17.02
C LYS A 83 -18.71 7.32 -17.36
N ARG A 84 -18.99 7.16 -18.65
CA ARG A 84 -20.30 6.73 -19.13
C ARG A 84 -20.13 5.42 -19.86
N PHE A 85 -20.93 4.41 -19.51
CA PHE A 85 -20.92 3.12 -20.17
C PHE A 85 -22.31 2.85 -20.72
N ARG A 86 -22.42 2.73 -22.05
CA ARG A 86 -23.69 2.51 -22.76
C ARG A 86 -24.79 3.50 -22.34
N GLY A 87 -24.46 4.79 -22.31
CA GLY A 87 -25.40 5.86 -21.95
C GLY A 87 -25.69 6.01 -20.44
N ARG A 88 -25.25 5.08 -19.57
CA ARG A 88 -25.41 5.19 -18.11
C ARG A 88 -24.18 5.82 -17.45
N PRO A 89 -24.35 6.84 -16.58
CA PRO A 89 -23.23 7.39 -15.81
C PRO A 89 -22.74 6.37 -14.77
N GLY A 90 -21.43 6.27 -14.61
CA GLY A 90 -20.78 5.43 -13.62
C GLY A 90 -19.44 6.03 -13.20
N ARG A 91 -18.83 5.49 -12.15
CA ARG A 91 -17.52 5.96 -11.67
C ARG A 91 -16.61 4.77 -11.43
N ARG A 92 -15.34 4.91 -11.81
CA ARG A 92 -14.32 3.91 -11.48
C ARG A 92 -14.00 3.94 -9.99
N SER A 93 -13.51 2.83 -9.44
CA SER A 93 -13.06 2.78 -8.05
C SER A 93 -11.87 3.70 -7.82
N ASP A 94 -11.80 4.29 -6.62
CA ASP A 94 -10.64 5.03 -6.15
C ASP A 94 -9.46 4.08 -5.94
N VAL A 95 -8.23 4.57 -6.16
CA VAL A 95 -7.01 3.77 -6.05
C VAL A 95 -6.00 4.51 -5.19
N LYS A 96 -5.46 3.85 -4.15
CA LYS A 96 -4.30 4.36 -3.42
C LYS A 96 -3.01 3.90 -4.11
N LYS A 97 -2.12 4.83 -4.42
CA LYS A 97 -0.76 4.57 -4.91
C LYS A 97 0.22 4.81 -3.77
N ALA A 98 1.16 3.90 -3.58
CA ALA A 98 2.27 4.04 -2.66
C ALA A 98 3.56 4.11 -3.48
N TYR A 99 4.27 5.23 -3.39
CA TYR A 99 5.65 5.41 -3.83
C TYR A 99 6.56 5.03 -2.69
N VAL A 100 7.52 4.15 -2.98
CA VAL A 100 8.34 3.48 -1.98
C VAL A 100 9.78 3.63 -2.40
N THR A 101 10.57 4.22 -1.52
CA THR A 101 12.00 4.41 -1.70
C THR A 101 12.72 3.25 -1.04
N LEU A 102 13.48 2.49 -1.83
CA LEU A 102 14.29 1.38 -1.33
C LEU A 102 15.61 1.89 -0.75
N ALA A 103 16.28 1.05 0.03
CA ALA A 103 17.67 1.30 0.42
C ALA A 103 18.59 1.20 -0.81
N GLU A 104 19.74 1.89 -0.75
CA GLU A 104 20.71 1.88 -1.84
C GLU A 104 21.17 0.46 -2.18
N GLY A 105 21.31 0.18 -3.47
CA GLY A 105 21.73 -1.14 -3.98
C GLY A 105 20.66 -2.22 -3.97
N GLN A 106 19.42 -1.92 -3.53
CA GLN A 106 18.32 -2.87 -3.59
C GLN A 106 17.39 -2.58 -4.76
N THR A 107 16.99 -3.64 -5.45
CA THR A 107 16.10 -3.60 -6.61
C THR A 107 15.04 -4.68 -6.45
N ILE A 108 13.81 -4.37 -6.86
CA ILE A 108 12.73 -5.36 -6.95
C ILE A 108 12.54 -5.68 -8.43
N ASP A 109 12.77 -6.93 -8.83
CA ASP A 109 12.46 -7.34 -10.20
C ASP A 109 10.95 -7.48 -10.37
N LEU A 110 10.36 -6.52 -11.09
CA LEU A 110 8.93 -6.48 -11.42
C LEU A 110 8.53 -7.50 -12.50
N THR A 111 9.51 -8.04 -13.23
CA THR A 111 9.37 -8.99 -14.35
C THR A 111 9.41 -10.45 -13.91
N THR A 112 9.92 -10.73 -12.71
CA THR A 112 9.86 -12.07 -12.12
C THR A 112 8.41 -12.31 -11.73
N GLY A 113 7.65 -12.87 -12.67
CA GLY A 113 6.32 -13.40 -12.41
C GLY A 113 6.38 -14.24 -11.15
N LEU A 114 5.45 -13.99 -10.24
CA LEU A 114 5.21 -14.78 -9.04
C LEU A 114 5.26 -16.26 -9.43
N ALA A 115 6.30 -16.97 -8.98
CA ALA A 115 6.38 -18.42 -9.03
C ALA A 115 5.44 -19.02 -7.97
#